data_AF-A0AAD7TN75-F1
#
_entry.id   AF-A0AAD7TN75-F1
#
_cell.length_a   1.000
_cell.length_b   1.000
_cell.length_c   1.000
_cell.angle_alpha   90.00
_cell.angle_beta   90.00
_cell.angle_gamma   90.00
#
_symmetry.space_group_name_H-M   'P 1'
#
loop_
_entity.id
_entity.type
_entity.pdbx_description
1 polymer ?
#
loop_
_entity_poly.entity_id
_entity_poly.type
_entity_poly.pdbx_seq_one_letter_code
_entity_poly.pdbx_strand_id
1 'polypeptide(L)'
;MSENKRKTDGRDRSRRRFRPDGTPIWGQRQIDGPGVWVTCVKGKEKQTVGELYELFESLANELWPTDTAEAADAQGESDEEDGGADDLEKQIAKEVASMKRPRKETRFANCLTNTPCVVFISCKPPVDPVKLVTTHAENVMKTGVTQTRHVFAAHDPSICRIVKAALAAEPDKKFTYKIELRMRNHNTLTRDKLIPELAKCVPEGHTVSLDNPELFILVEVFKSVCGISVVKDYYKLQKFNVMEIANAKNLRDEGAEGRVADKTKDAHAPTSSPVGGAGNEEKP
;
A
#
# COMPACT_ATOMS: atom_id res chain seq x y z
N MET A 1 -4.88 -68.72 20.08
CA MET A 1 -6.01 -67.79 19.90
C MET A 1 -5.74 -66.58 20.79
N SER A 2 -4.94 -65.63 20.33
CA SER A 2 -5.30 -64.45 19.52
C SER A 2 -5.53 -63.23 20.42
N GLU A 3 -4.43 -62.54 20.74
CA GLU A 3 -4.43 -61.16 21.20
C GLU A 3 -5.11 -60.28 20.13
N ASN A 4 -6.17 -59.57 20.48
CA ASN A 4 -6.84 -58.67 19.55
C ASN A 4 -6.71 -57.22 20.01
N LYS A 5 -5.64 -56.61 19.51
CA LYS A 5 -5.35 -55.18 19.51
C LYS A 5 -6.41 -54.45 18.68
N ARG A 6 -7.41 -53.81 19.30
CA ARG A 6 -8.38 -52.97 18.56
C ARG A 6 -7.97 -51.50 18.57
N LYS A 7 -7.63 -51.06 17.36
CA LYS A 7 -7.31 -49.72 16.88
C LYS A 7 -8.30 -48.66 17.41
N THR A 8 -7.77 -47.59 18.00
CA THR A 8 -8.48 -46.32 18.15
C THR A 8 -8.72 -45.70 16.77
N ASP A 9 -9.99 -45.65 16.38
CA ASP A 9 -10.47 -45.11 15.10
C ASP A 9 -10.14 -43.60 15.00
N GLY A 10 -9.54 -43.23 13.88
CA GLY A 10 -8.99 -41.90 13.61
C GLY A 10 -10.07 -40.95 13.11
N ARG A 11 -10.92 -40.46 14.02
CA ARG A 11 -11.95 -39.46 13.69
C ARG A 11 -12.10 -38.38 14.76
N ASP A 12 -11.01 -37.66 15.04
CA ASP A 12 -11.09 -36.26 15.48
C ASP A 12 -9.78 -35.51 15.18
N ARG A 13 -9.52 -35.25 13.89
CA ARG A 13 -8.57 -34.20 13.51
C ARG A 13 -9.38 -32.91 13.33
N SER A 14 -9.83 -32.34 14.45
CA SER A 14 -10.09 -30.90 14.56
C SER A 14 -9.05 -30.15 13.73
N ARG A 15 -9.51 -29.46 12.69
CA ARG A 15 -8.67 -28.67 11.76
C ARG A 15 -7.77 -27.79 12.62
N ARG A 16 -6.50 -28.17 12.79
CA ARG A 16 -5.56 -27.43 13.62
C ARG A 16 -5.51 -26.01 13.08
N ARG A 17 -6.08 -25.05 13.82
CA ARG A 17 -6.05 -23.63 13.45
C ARG A 17 -4.63 -23.06 13.53
N PHE A 18 -3.75 -23.75 14.25
CA PHE A 18 -2.38 -23.39 14.53
C PHE A 18 -1.41 -24.55 14.23
N ARG A 19 -0.23 -24.23 13.72
CA ARG A 19 0.91 -25.14 13.54
C ARG A 19 1.47 -25.54 14.92
N PRO A 20 2.30 -26.60 15.01
CA PRO A 20 2.92 -27.05 16.27
C PRO A 20 3.75 -25.98 16.99
N ASP A 21 4.16 -24.93 16.29
CA ASP A 21 4.88 -23.76 16.82
C ASP A 21 3.95 -22.61 17.26
N GLY A 22 2.64 -22.86 17.36
CA GLY A 22 1.65 -21.88 17.82
C GLY A 22 1.23 -20.84 16.78
N THR A 23 1.70 -20.94 15.53
CA THR A 23 1.36 -19.94 14.50
C THR A 23 0.14 -20.33 13.66
N PRO A 24 -0.73 -19.37 13.26
CA PRO A 24 -1.91 -19.69 12.46
C PRO A 24 -1.53 -20.22 11.08
N ILE A 25 -2.30 -21.19 10.58
CA ILE A 25 -2.01 -21.86 9.29
C ILE A 25 -2.33 -20.97 8.08
N TRP A 26 -3.22 -19.98 8.24
CA TRP A 26 -3.77 -19.16 7.14
C TRP A 26 -2.88 -18.00 6.65
N GLY A 27 -1.65 -17.85 7.15
CA GLY A 27 -0.71 -16.81 6.71
C GLY A 27 0.48 -17.39 5.93
N GLN A 28 0.80 -16.80 4.78
CA GLN A 28 2.08 -17.07 4.12
C GLN A 28 3.19 -16.51 5.02
N ARG A 29 4.14 -17.36 5.40
CA ARG A 29 5.20 -17.00 6.36
C ARG A 29 6.26 -16.09 5.77
N GLN A 30 6.49 -16.22 4.48
CA GLN A 30 7.57 -15.55 3.80
C GLN A 30 7.00 -14.47 2.91
N ILE A 31 7.51 -13.26 3.10
CA ILE A 31 7.28 -12.13 2.22
C ILE A 31 8.10 -12.42 0.98
N ASP A 32 7.43 -12.57 -0.15
CA ASP A 32 8.04 -12.87 -1.43
C ASP A 32 7.19 -12.30 -2.56
N GLY A 33 7.87 -11.80 -3.59
CA GLY A 33 7.25 -11.25 -4.79
C GLY A 33 6.54 -9.90 -4.63
N PRO A 34 5.72 -9.52 -5.62
CA PRO A 34 4.99 -8.25 -5.64
C PRO A 34 3.96 -8.16 -4.51
N GLY A 35 3.83 -6.98 -3.91
CA GLY A 35 2.81 -6.73 -2.90
C GLY A 35 2.79 -5.30 -2.40
N VAL A 36 2.01 -5.09 -1.34
CA VAL A 36 1.78 -3.78 -0.74
C VAL A 36 2.09 -3.84 0.74
N TRP A 37 2.98 -2.95 1.18
CA TRP A 37 3.22 -2.67 2.58
C TRP A 37 2.26 -1.60 3.07
N VAL A 38 1.70 -1.85 4.24
CA VAL A 38 0.76 -0.93 4.88
C VAL A 38 1.20 -0.71 6.30
N THR A 39 1.28 0.55 6.71
CA THR A 39 1.45 0.86 8.14
C THR A 39 0.11 1.19 8.76
N CYS A 40 -0.15 0.64 9.94
CA CYS A 40 -1.42 0.77 10.65
C CYS A 40 -1.20 1.05 12.15
N VAL A 41 -2.30 1.29 12.87
CA VAL A 41 -2.24 1.53 14.31
C VAL A 41 -1.82 0.24 15.02
N LYS A 42 -0.95 0.37 16.02
CA LYS A 42 -0.51 -0.74 16.87
C LYS A 42 -1.71 -1.52 17.42
N GLY A 43 -1.74 -2.83 17.23
CA GLY A 43 -2.81 -3.70 17.72
C GLY A 43 -4.07 -3.71 16.84
N LYS A 44 -4.10 -2.95 15.74
CA LYS A 44 -5.19 -2.94 14.75
C LYS A 44 -4.83 -3.66 13.45
N GLU A 45 -3.72 -4.40 13.42
CA GLU A 45 -3.21 -5.07 12.22
C GLU A 45 -4.26 -6.01 11.61
N LYS A 46 -4.95 -6.81 12.43
CA LYS A 46 -6.00 -7.73 11.94
C LYS A 46 -7.19 -6.99 11.33
N GLN A 47 -7.59 -5.88 11.94
CA GLN A 47 -8.69 -5.05 11.44
C GLN A 47 -8.29 -4.43 10.09
N THR A 48 -7.10 -3.83 10.03
CA THR A 48 -6.57 -3.25 8.79
C THR A 48 -6.43 -4.29 7.69
N VAL A 49 -6.01 -5.53 7.99
CA VAL A 49 -6.00 -6.60 6.98
C VAL A 49 -7.39 -6.81 6.37
N GLY A 50 -8.45 -6.86 7.18
CA GLY A 50 -9.82 -6.99 6.69
C GLY A 50 -10.23 -5.84 5.75
N GLU A 51 -10.02 -4.60 6.21
CA GLU A 51 -10.30 -3.38 5.43
C GLU A 51 -9.52 -3.35 4.11
N LEU A 52 -8.26 -3.80 4.12
CA LEU A 52 -7.43 -3.88 2.90
C LEU A 52 -7.94 -4.92 1.92
N TYR A 53 -8.44 -6.06 2.38
CA TYR A 53 -9.00 -7.08 1.49
C TYR A 53 -10.21 -6.55 0.73
N GLU A 54 -11.13 -5.88 1.44
CA GLU A 54 -12.31 -5.28 0.83
C GLU A 54 -11.94 -4.17 -0.17
N LEU A 55 -11.07 -3.25 0.26
CA LEU A 55 -10.59 -2.15 -0.58
C LEU A 55 -9.86 -2.65 -1.83
N PHE A 56 -8.90 -3.55 -1.67
CA PHE A 56 -8.08 -4.03 -2.78
C PHE A 56 -8.87 -4.90 -3.76
N GLU A 57 -9.83 -5.70 -3.27
CA GLU A 57 -10.71 -6.47 -4.15
C GLU A 57 -11.62 -5.55 -4.97
N SER A 58 -12.16 -4.49 -4.37
CA SER A 58 -12.95 -3.48 -5.07
C SER A 58 -12.14 -2.79 -6.17
N LEU A 59 -10.96 -2.25 -5.84
CA LEU A 59 -10.07 -1.62 -6.83
C LEU A 59 -9.58 -2.60 -7.90
N ALA A 60 -9.33 -3.86 -7.53
CA ALA A 60 -8.90 -4.86 -8.48
C ALA A 60 -10.00 -5.28 -9.44
N ASN A 61 -11.27 -5.28 -9.01
CA ASN A 61 -12.41 -5.51 -9.92
C ASN A 61 -12.54 -4.37 -10.95
N GLU A 62 -12.26 -3.12 -10.55
CA GLU A 62 -12.29 -1.96 -11.44
C GLU A 62 -11.11 -1.97 -12.43
N LEU A 63 -9.88 -2.19 -11.93
CA LEU A 63 -8.66 -2.06 -12.72
C LEU A 63 -8.29 -3.30 -13.53
N TRP A 64 -8.65 -4.48 -13.04
CA TRP A 64 -8.42 -5.78 -13.67
C TRP A 64 -9.68 -6.66 -13.57
N PRO A 65 -10.75 -6.30 -14.32
CA PRO A 65 -11.94 -7.13 -14.41
C PRO A 65 -11.54 -8.54 -14.84
N THR A 66 -12.12 -9.54 -14.18
CA THR A 66 -11.92 -10.95 -14.56
C THR A 66 -13.24 -11.40 -15.17
N ASP A 67 -13.22 -11.95 -16.40
CA ASP A 67 -14.42 -12.39 -17.14
C ASP A 67 -15.30 -13.41 -16.36
N THR A 68 -14.78 -13.97 -15.27
CA THR A 68 -15.56 -14.74 -14.30
C THR A 68 -16.64 -13.94 -13.54
N ALA A 69 -16.70 -12.61 -13.68
CA ALA A 69 -17.69 -11.74 -13.02
C ALA A 69 -19.09 -11.82 -13.64
N GLU A 70 -19.23 -12.24 -14.91
CA GLU A 70 -20.53 -12.30 -15.59
C GLU A 70 -21.44 -13.46 -15.13
N ALA A 71 -20.92 -14.39 -14.31
CA ALA A 71 -21.71 -15.50 -13.77
C ALA A 71 -22.33 -15.22 -12.38
N ALA A 72 -22.14 -14.01 -11.83
CA ALA A 72 -22.48 -13.71 -10.43
C ALA A 72 -23.59 -12.65 -10.22
N ASP A 73 -24.16 -12.09 -11.29
CA ASP A 73 -25.22 -11.06 -11.21
C ASP A 73 -26.64 -11.58 -11.47
N ALA A 74 -26.84 -12.90 -11.42
CA ALA A 74 -28.18 -13.48 -11.42
C ALA A 74 -28.58 -13.94 -10.00
N GLN A 75 -29.60 -13.28 -9.47
CA GLN A 75 -30.32 -13.53 -8.21
C GLN A 75 -29.63 -13.10 -6.91
N GLY A 76 -29.65 -11.79 -6.69
CA GLY A 76 -30.01 -11.25 -5.38
C GLY A 76 -31.40 -10.61 -5.46
N GLU A 77 -32.44 -11.29 -4.98
CA GLU A 77 -33.63 -10.68 -4.36
C GLU A 77 -34.59 -11.78 -3.85
N SER A 78 -35.01 -11.64 -2.57
CA SER A 78 -36.19 -12.16 -1.84
C SER A 78 -36.69 -13.59 -2.13
N ASP A 79 -37.06 -14.42 -1.15
CA ASP A 79 -38.14 -14.12 -0.20
C ASP A 79 -38.18 -15.14 0.96
N GLU A 80 -38.95 -14.78 1.97
CA GLU A 80 -39.19 -15.45 3.25
C GLU A 80 -39.84 -16.85 3.16
N GLU A 81 -39.92 -17.48 4.34
CA GLU A 81 -40.25 -18.86 4.72
C GLU A 81 -41.49 -19.51 4.05
N ASP A 82 -41.38 -20.81 3.70
CA ASP A 82 -42.40 -21.81 4.06
C ASP A 82 -41.77 -23.21 4.19
N GLY A 83 -42.10 -23.89 5.28
CA GLY A 83 -41.42 -25.08 5.78
C GLY A 83 -41.90 -26.40 5.16
N GLY A 84 -40.95 -27.23 4.73
CA GLY A 84 -41.21 -28.61 4.33
C GLY A 84 -39.95 -29.48 4.43
N ALA A 85 -40.11 -30.75 4.83
CA ALA A 85 -39.01 -31.69 5.12
C ALA A 85 -38.06 -32.01 3.93
N ASP A 86 -38.32 -31.50 2.73
CA ASP A 86 -37.42 -31.54 1.56
C ASP A 86 -36.34 -30.42 1.58
N ASP A 87 -36.40 -29.50 2.55
CA ASP A 87 -35.47 -28.38 2.67
C ASP A 87 -34.10 -28.81 3.23
N LEU A 88 -34.05 -29.91 4.00
CA LEU A 88 -32.80 -30.41 4.56
C LEU A 88 -31.87 -30.99 3.47
N GLU A 89 -32.40 -31.74 2.50
CA GLU A 89 -31.58 -32.28 1.41
C GLU A 89 -31.13 -31.18 0.43
N LYS A 90 -31.98 -30.19 0.17
CA LYS A 90 -31.61 -29.00 -0.62
C LYS A 90 -30.57 -28.14 0.10
N GLN A 91 -30.68 -27.98 1.41
CA GLN A 91 -29.71 -27.24 2.23
C GLN A 91 -28.38 -28.00 2.33
N ILE A 92 -28.39 -29.33 2.51
CA ILE A 92 -27.18 -30.15 2.46
C ILE A 92 -26.56 -30.13 1.06
N ALA A 93 -27.34 -30.19 -0.01
CA ALA A 93 -26.82 -30.08 -1.39
C ALA A 93 -26.23 -28.69 -1.67
N LYS A 94 -26.86 -27.62 -1.17
CA LYS A 94 -26.38 -26.24 -1.25
C LYS A 94 -25.09 -26.04 -0.43
N GLU A 95 -24.97 -26.69 0.73
CA GLU A 95 -23.77 -26.71 1.57
C GLU A 95 -22.65 -27.58 0.99
N VAL A 96 -22.98 -28.73 0.39
CA VAL A 96 -21.99 -29.59 -0.31
C VAL A 96 -21.52 -28.93 -1.60
N ALA A 97 -22.40 -28.21 -2.30
CA ALA A 97 -22.04 -27.40 -3.46
C ALA A 97 -21.16 -26.21 -3.06
N SER A 98 -21.42 -25.54 -1.93
CA SER A 98 -20.57 -24.47 -1.42
C SER A 98 -19.19 -24.98 -0.96
N MET A 99 -19.10 -26.24 -0.50
CA MET A 99 -17.83 -26.92 -0.18
C MET A 99 -17.06 -27.40 -1.43
N LYS A 100 -17.75 -27.64 -2.56
CA LYS A 100 -17.15 -28.04 -3.84
C LYS A 100 -16.82 -26.87 -4.77
N ARG A 101 -17.17 -25.63 -4.41
CA ARG A 101 -16.72 -24.45 -5.17
C ARG A 101 -15.19 -24.42 -5.11
N PRO A 102 -14.47 -24.43 -6.25
CA PRO A 102 -13.04 -24.19 -6.23
C PRO A 102 -12.83 -22.86 -5.51
N ARG A 103 -11.96 -22.84 -4.48
CA ARG A 103 -11.65 -21.60 -3.76
C ARG A 103 -11.34 -20.54 -4.81
N LYS A 104 -12.15 -19.46 -4.84
CA LYS A 104 -11.85 -18.27 -5.66
C LYS A 104 -10.38 -17.96 -5.42
N GLU A 105 -9.56 -18.01 -6.48
CA GLU A 105 -8.14 -17.74 -6.32
C GLU A 105 -8.01 -16.32 -5.77
N THR A 106 -7.57 -16.20 -4.52
CA THR A 106 -7.49 -14.89 -3.88
C THR A 106 -6.31 -14.16 -4.51
N ARG A 107 -6.61 -13.04 -5.18
CA ARG A 107 -5.61 -12.13 -5.78
C ARG A 107 -4.66 -11.53 -4.73
N PHE A 108 -5.10 -11.56 -3.47
CA PHE A 108 -4.39 -11.01 -2.33
C PHE A 108 -4.10 -12.07 -1.27
N ALA A 109 -2.91 -12.02 -0.68
CA ALA A 109 -2.52 -12.88 0.43
C ALA A 109 -1.80 -12.08 1.51
N ASN A 110 -2.34 -12.09 2.73
CA ASN A 110 -1.66 -11.50 3.90
C ASN A 110 -0.43 -12.33 4.29
N CYS A 111 0.72 -11.67 4.42
CA CYS A 111 1.96 -12.26 4.90
C CYS A 111 2.29 -11.73 6.30
N LEU A 112 2.70 -12.64 7.19
CA LEU A 112 3.05 -12.28 8.56
C LEU A 112 4.42 -11.57 8.59
N THR A 113 4.40 -10.28 8.91
CA THR A 113 5.62 -9.45 9.04
C THR A 113 6.32 -9.64 10.40
N ASN A 114 5.66 -10.29 11.36
CA ASN A 114 6.09 -10.44 12.76
C ASN A 114 6.55 -9.12 13.39
N THR A 115 5.92 -8.00 13.01
CA THR A 115 6.27 -6.70 13.56
C THR A 115 5.04 -5.81 13.74
N PRO A 116 4.93 -5.11 14.88
CA PRO A 116 3.79 -4.24 15.13
C PRO A 116 3.66 -3.14 14.07
N CYS A 117 2.41 -2.73 13.83
CA CYS A 117 2.06 -1.59 12.97
C CYS A 117 2.37 -1.76 11.47
N VAL A 118 2.80 -2.94 11.01
CA VAL A 118 3.19 -3.15 9.60
C VAL A 118 2.59 -4.44 9.07
N VAL A 119 1.88 -4.35 7.96
CA VAL A 119 1.24 -5.46 7.24
C VAL A 119 1.82 -5.53 5.83
N PHE A 120 1.95 -6.73 5.28
CA PHE A 120 2.25 -6.95 3.87
C PHE A 120 1.15 -7.79 3.23
N ILE A 121 0.61 -7.30 2.11
CA ILE A 121 -0.35 -8.02 1.29
C ILE A 121 0.31 -8.35 -0.05
N SER A 122 0.59 -9.62 -0.30
CA SER A 122 1.08 -10.10 -1.60
C SER A 122 0.00 -9.96 -2.66
N CYS A 123 0.40 -9.53 -3.85
CA CYS A 123 -0.45 -9.38 -5.03
C CYS A 123 -0.08 -10.46 -6.06
N LYS A 124 -1.08 -11.23 -6.49
CA LYS A 124 -0.90 -12.19 -7.58
C LYS A 124 -1.22 -11.53 -8.93
N PRO A 125 -0.54 -11.95 -10.03
CA PRO A 125 -0.92 -11.52 -11.37
C PRO A 125 -2.42 -11.72 -11.63
N PRO A 126 -3.09 -10.80 -12.34
CA PRO A 126 -2.54 -9.66 -13.09
C PRO A 126 -2.36 -8.37 -12.27
N VAL A 127 -2.55 -8.40 -10.95
CA VAL A 127 -2.53 -7.19 -10.11
C VAL A 127 -1.13 -6.58 -10.05
N ASP A 128 -1.00 -5.34 -10.50
CA ASP A 128 0.19 -4.52 -10.25
C ASP A 128 0.01 -3.72 -8.95
N PRO A 129 0.82 -3.97 -7.90
CA PRO A 129 0.70 -3.26 -6.64
C PRO A 129 0.95 -1.75 -6.77
N VAL A 130 1.80 -1.29 -7.70
CA VAL A 130 2.09 0.14 -7.85
C VAL A 130 0.87 0.87 -8.39
N LYS A 131 0.27 0.35 -9.47
CA LYS A 131 -0.97 0.88 -10.03
C LYS A 131 -2.12 0.85 -9.01
N LEU A 132 -2.29 -0.26 -8.28
CA LEU A 132 -3.32 -0.40 -7.25
C LEU A 132 -3.25 0.70 -6.18
N VAL A 133 -2.04 0.93 -5.63
CA VAL A 133 -1.83 1.94 -4.57
C VAL A 133 -1.95 3.36 -5.11
N THR A 134 -1.45 3.61 -6.32
CA THR A 134 -1.54 4.93 -6.95
C THR A 134 -2.99 5.30 -7.22
N THR A 135 -3.79 4.40 -7.79
CA THR A 135 -5.24 4.60 -8.00
C THR A 135 -5.97 4.81 -6.68
N HIS A 136 -5.65 4.05 -5.63
CA HIS A 136 -6.23 4.29 -4.30
C HIS A 136 -5.93 5.70 -3.80
N ALA A 137 -4.67 6.13 -3.85
CA ALA A 137 -4.26 7.45 -3.37
C ALA A 137 -4.90 8.60 -4.19
N GLU A 138 -5.02 8.42 -5.51
CA GLU A 138 -5.74 9.35 -6.39
C GLU A 138 -7.23 9.40 -6.09
N ASN A 139 -7.87 8.25 -5.82
CA ASN A 139 -9.27 8.19 -5.42
C ASN A 139 -9.48 8.94 -4.11
N VAL A 140 -8.62 8.74 -3.10
CA VAL A 140 -8.66 9.52 -1.85
C VAL A 140 -8.44 11.02 -2.10
N MET A 141 -7.55 11.39 -3.03
CA MET A 141 -7.35 12.79 -3.41
C MET A 141 -8.60 13.42 -4.04
N LYS A 142 -9.38 12.62 -4.78
CA LYS A 142 -10.64 13.04 -5.43
C LYS A 142 -11.83 13.01 -4.49
N THR A 143 -11.92 12.07 -3.56
CA THR A 143 -13.12 11.85 -2.72
C THR A 143 -12.99 12.38 -1.30
N GLY A 144 -11.77 12.45 -0.75
CA GLY A 144 -11.53 12.84 0.65
C GLY A 144 -11.82 11.75 1.66
N VAL A 145 -12.20 10.57 1.18
CA VAL A 145 -12.62 9.47 2.02
C VAL A 145 -11.55 8.39 1.97
N THR A 146 -11.06 7.99 3.14
CA THR A 146 -10.16 6.86 3.28
C THR A 146 -10.56 6.00 4.47
N GLN A 147 -10.52 4.68 4.28
CA GLN A 147 -10.66 3.69 5.35
C GLN A 147 -9.30 3.19 5.84
N THR A 148 -8.19 3.61 5.21
CA THR A 148 -6.83 3.15 5.50
C THR A 148 -5.91 4.32 5.86
N ARG A 149 -4.73 4.05 6.45
CA ARG A 149 -3.83 5.11 6.94
C ARG A 149 -2.66 5.43 6.02
N HIS A 150 -1.85 4.44 5.68
CA HIS A 150 -0.65 4.66 4.86
C HIS A 150 -0.29 3.39 4.12
N VAL A 151 -0.19 3.49 2.80
CA VAL A 151 -0.08 2.36 1.88
C VAL A 151 1.08 2.63 0.94
N PHE A 152 2.05 1.72 0.82
CA PHE A 152 3.12 1.84 -0.15
C PHE A 152 3.44 0.47 -0.76
N ALA A 153 3.67 0.42 -2.08
CA ALA A 153 3.94 -0.82 -2.78
C ALA A 153 5.39 -1.32 -2.54
N ALA A 154 5.61 -2.63 -2.63
CA ALA A 154 6.93 -3.23 -2.80
C ALA A 154 6.92 -4.32 -3.88
N HIS A 155 8.05 -4.45 -4.55
CA HIS A 155 8.31 -5.45 -5.57
C HIS A 155 9.70 -6.08 -5.34
N ASP A 156 9.87 -7.38 -5.65
CA ASP A 156 11.14 -8.13 -5.58
C ASP A 156 11.14 -9.28 -6.64
N PRO A 157 12.29 -9.82 -7.17
CA PRO A 157 13.71 -9.48 -6.98
C PRO A 157 14.47 -9.13 -8.28
N SER A 158 14.84 -7.86 -8.42
CA SER A 158 16.21 -7.38 -8.22
C SER A 158 16.10 -5.86 -8.25
N ILE A 159 16.73 -5.16 -7.31
CA ILE A 159 16.59 -3.69 -7.18
C ILE A 159 16.79 -3.01 -8.54
N CYS A 160 17.85 -3.43 -9.24
CA CYS A 160 18.17 -2.88 -10.54
C CYS A 160 17.14 -3.24 -11.62
N ARG A 161 16.53 -4.42 -11.59
CA ARG A 161 15.52 -4.80 -12.58
C ARG A 161 14.27 -3.95 -12.44
N ILE A 162 13.83 -3.65 -11.23
CA ILE A 162 12.64 -2.82 -10.98
C ILE A 162 12.89 -1.40 -11.49
N VAL A 163 14.02 -0.82 -11.09
CA VAL A 163 14.41 0.53 -11.51
C VAL A 163 14.53 0.61 -13.04
N LYS A 164 15.20 -0.35 -13.66
CA LYS A 164 15.34 -0.41 -15.12
C LYS A 164 14.01 -0.61 -15.83
N ALA A 165 13.15 -1.50 -15.33
CA ALA A 165 11.84 -1.75 -15.93
C ALA A 165 10.93 -0.51 -15.88
N ALA A 166 10.93 0.21 -14.75
CA ALA A 166 10.16 1.44 -14.60
C ALA A 166 10.64 2.55 -15.54
N LEU A 167 11.96 2.69 -15.72
CA LEU A 167 12.54 3.70 -16.60
C LEU A 167 12.44 3.32 -18.09
N ALA A 168 12.48 2.03 -18.42
CA ALA A 168 12.32 1.52 -19.77
C ALA A 168 10.91 1.72 -20.34
N ALA A 169 9.91 2.03 -19.49
CA ALA A 169 8.56 2.36 -19.95
C ALA A 169 8.51 3.68 -20.76
N GLU A 170 9.47 4.59 -20.53
CA GLU A 170 9.60 5.87 -21.24
C GLU A 170 11.06 6.09 -21.67
N PRO A 171 11.55 5.35 -22.68
CA PRO A 171 12.98 5.29 -23.02
C PRO A 171 13.56 6.62 -23.51
N ASP A 172 12.73 7.49 -24.10
CA ASP A 172 13.16 8.77 -24.65
C ASP A 172 13.16 9.91 -23.61
N LYS A 173 12.63 9.66 -22.40
CA LYS A 173 12.49 10.68 -21.36
C LYS A 173 13.63 10.63 -20.34
N LYS A 174 14.34 11.75 -20.20
CA LYS A 174 15.32 11.94 -19.13
C LYS A 174 14.65 12.44 -17.86
N PHE A 175 14.44 11.53 -16.91
CA PHE A 175 13.90 11.87 -15.60
C PHE A 175 14.92 12.51 -14.66
N THR A 176 14.43 13.39 -13.80
CA THR A 176 15.07 13.68 -12.51
C THR A 176 14.53 12.73 -11.45
N TYR A 177 15.39 12.17 -10.59
CA TYR A 177 14.98 11.18 -9.60
C TYR A 177 15.54 11.43 -8.21
N LYS A 178 14.85 10.88 -7.20
CA LYS A 178 15.27 10.86 -5.80
C LYS A 178 15.15 9.46 -5.22
N ILE A 179 16.16 9.02 -4.48
CA ILE A 179 16.11 7.79 -3.69
C ILE A 179 15.63 8.13 -2.28
N GLU A 180 14.46 7.64 -1.92
CA GLU A 180 13.88 7.81 -0.58
C GLU A 180 14.04 6.49 0.20
N LEU A 181 15.15 6.39 0.93
CA LEU A 181 15.46 5.25 1.78
C LEU A 181 14.92 5.45 3.21
N ARG A 182 14.14 4.48 3.67
CA ARG A 182 13.70 4.33 5.07
C ARG A 182 14.18 2.98 5.60
N MET A 183 14.80 2.99 6.78
CA MET A 183 15.30 1.78 7.44
C MET A 183 14.64 1.67 8.80
N ARG A 184 14.08 0.49 9.10
CA ARG A 184 13.36 0.19 10.34
C ARG A 184 13.88 -1.12 10.92
N ASN A 185 14.21 -1.12 12.21
CA ASN A 185 14.70 -2.30 12.94
C ASN A 185 15.81 -3.06 12.18
N HIS A 186 16.72 -2.30 11.55
CA HIS A 186 17.83 -2.81 10.76
C HIS A 186 19.09 -2.03 11.12
N ASN A 187 20.20 -2.72 11.35
CA ASN A 187 21.47 -2.14 11.81
C ASN A 187 22.69 -2.57 10.98
N THR A 188 22.53 -3.49 10.02
CA THR A 188 23.65 -4.01 9.23
C THR A 188 23.97 -3.13 8.02
N LEU A 189 22.94 -2.67 7.30
CA LEU A 189 23.04 -1.77 6.15
C LEU A 189 22.95 -0.32 6.61
N THR A 190 23.81 0.51 6.02
CA THR A 190 23.84 1.96 6.26
C THR A 190 23.44 2.71 5.00
N ARG A 191 22.86 3.90 5.18
CA ARG A 191 22.41 4.78 4.09
C ARG A 191 23.53 5.08 3.11
N ASP A 192 24.73 5.35 3.63
CA ASP A 192 25.91 5.72 2.85
C ASP A 192 26.45 4.59 1.98
N LYS A 193 26.13 3.33 2.33
CA LYS A 193 26.44 2.18 1.48
C LYS A 193 25.32 1.89 0.50
N LEU A 194 24.07 1.96 0.95
CA LEU A 194 22.94 1.52 0.13
C LEU A 194 22.60 2.52 -0.98
N ILE A 195 22.60 3.83 -0.70
CA ILE A 195 22.24 4.84 -1.72
C ILE A 195 23.17 4.80 -2.94
N PRO A 196 24.51 4.76 -2.78
CA PRO A 196 25.38 4.65 -3.95
C PRO A 196 25.16 3.36 -4.74
N GLU A 197 24.91 2.22 -4.09
CA GLU A 197 24.60 0.96 -4.79
C GLU A 197 23.28 1.04 -5.56
N LEU A 198 22.26 1.68 -4.98
CA LEU A 198 20.98 1.92 -5.65
C LEU A 198 21.13 2.87 -6.84
N ALA A 199 21.97 3.90 -6.72
CA ALA A 199 22.21 4.85 -7.81
C ALA A 199 22.87 4.17 -9.02
N LYS A 200 23.76 3.19 -8.81
CA LYS A 200 24.37 2.39 -9.90
C LYS A 200 23.35 1.57 -10.69
N CYS A 201 22.19 1.29 -10.12
CA CYS A 201 21.13 0.58 -10.82
C CYS A 201 20.38 1.45 -11.84
N VAL A 202 20.49 2.78 -11.74
CA VAL A 202 19.78 3.72 -12.60
C VAL A 202 20.53 3.84 -13.93
N PRO A 203 19.87 3.64 -15.09
CA PRO A 203 20.47 3.87 -16.41
C PRO A 203 21.03 5.28 -16.60
N GLU A 204 21.98 5.41 -17.52
CA GLU A 204 22.55 6.71 -17.87
C GLU A 204 21.50 7.66 -18.47
N GLY A 205 21.68 8.96 -18.28
CA GLY A 205 20.79 10.00 -18.79
C GLY A 205 19.76 10.51 -17.77
N HIS A 206 19.56 9.82 -16.65
CA HIS A 206 18.75 10.30 -15.52
C HIS A 206 19.59 11.05 -14.50
N THR A 207 19.07 12.15 -13.95
CA THR A 207 19.82 13.03 -13.04
C THR A 207 19.21 13.01 -11.63
N VAL A 208 20.05 13.05 -10.60
CA VAL A 208 19.56 13.13 -9.21
C VAL A 208 19.04 14.54 -8.92
N SER A 209 17.85 14.65 -8.33
CA SER A 209 17.28 15.92 -7.84
C SER A 209 16.68 15.69 -6.46
N LEU A 210 17.13 16.45 -5.45
CA LEU A 210 16.66 16.29 -4.07
C LEU A 210 15.41 17.14 -3.77
N ASP A 211 15.24 18.25 -4.49
CA ASP A 211 14.21 19.25 -4.23
C ASP A 211 12.99 19.07 -5.14
N ASN A 212 13.21 18.86 -6.43
CA ASN A 212 12.15 18.68 -7.43
C ASN A 212 12.39 17.46 -8.34
N PRO A 213 12.26 16.23 -7.81
CA PRO A 213 12.34 15.02 -8.60
C PRO A 213 11.01 14.70 -9.30
N GLU A 214 11.09 14.23 -10.55
CA GLU A 214 9.94 13.65 -11.26
C GLU A 214 9.64 12.21 -10.82
N LEU A 215 10.68 11.46 -10.45
CA LEU A 215 10.59 10.06 -10.02
C LEU A 215 11.15 9.84 -8.62
N PHE A 216 10.50 8.97 -7.87
CA PHE A 216 10.94 8.54 -6.55
C PHE A 216 11.20 7.05 -6.56
N ILE A 217 12.41 6.66 -6.18
CA ILE A 217 12.76 5.28 -5.88
C ILE A 217 12.61 5.13 -4.38
N LEU A 218 11.47 4.56 -3.96
CA LEU A 218 11.17 4.28 -2.57
C LEU A 218 11.86 2.97 -2.19
N VAL A 219 12.65 3.01 -1.12
CA VAL A 219 13.31 1.82 -0.57
C VAL A 219 12.99 1.74 0.91
N GLU A 220 12.31 0.67 1.31
CA GLU A 220 11.99 0.38 2.70
C GLU A 220 12.74 -0.88 3.12
N VAL A 221 13.69 -0.74 4.05
CA VAL A 221 14.40 -1.88 4.65
C VAL A 221 13.80 -2.15 6.02
N PHE A 222 13.38 -3.39 6.24
CA PHE A 222 12.77 -3.82 7.48
C PHE A 222 13.24 -5.20 7.92
N LYS A 223 13.97 -5.25 9.04
CA LYS A 223 14.65 -6.48 9.50
C LYS A 223 15.49 -7.07 8.35
N SER A 224 15.13 -8.24 7.82
CA SER A 224 15.82 -8.89 6.71
C SER A 224 15.13 -8.69 5.35
N VAL A 225 14.09 -7.87 5.28
CA VAL A 225 13.28 -7.66 4.06
C VAL A 225 13.55 -6.27 3.50
N CYS A 226 13.65 -6.19 2.17
CA CYS A 226 13.79 -4.93 1.44
C CYS A 226 12.62 -4.82 0.46
N GLY A 227 11.87 -3.73 0.53
CA GLY A 227 10.81 -3.40 -0.42
C GLY A 227 11.23 -2.22 -1.28
N ILE A 228 11.04 -2.33 -2.59
CA ILE A 228 11.37 -1.27 -3.54
C ILE A 228 10.17 -0.96 -4.42
N SER A 229 9.96 0.33 -4.68
CA SER A 229 8.95 0.81 -5.62
C SER A 229 9.45 2.06 -6.33
N VAL A 230 9.06 2.22 -7.60
CA VAL A 230 9.34 3.41 -8.40
C VAL A 230 8.02 4.09 -8.68
N VAL A 231 7.88 5.34 -8.24
CA VAL A 231 6.61 6.08 -8.25
C VAL A 231 6.81 7.51 -8.74
N LYS A 232 5.74 8.08 -9.28
CA LYS A 232 5.59 9.50 -9.59
C LYS A 232 4.76 10.18 -8.50
N ASP A 233 4.73 11.51 -8.51
CA ASP A 233 3.81 12.31 -7.67
C ASP A 233 3.91 12.05 -6.15
N TYR A 234 5.04 11.51 -5.65
CA TYR A 234 5.17 11.07 -4.25
C TYR A 234 4.84 12.19 -3.24
N TYR A 235 5.33 13.41 -3.47
CA TYR A 235 5.02 14.55 -2.61
C TYR A 235 3.59 15.07 -2.80
N LYS A 236 3.09 15.07 -4.04
CA LYS A 236 1.71 15.46 -4.34
C LYS A 236 0.70 14.53 -3.66
N LEU A 237 1.00 13.23 -3.60
CA LEU A 237 0.22 12.21 -2.91
C LEU A 237 0.57 12.10 -1.41
N GLN A 238 1.11 13.17 -0.79
CA GLN A 238 1.44 13.23 0.64
C GLN A 238 2.23 12.02 1.15
N LYS A 239 3.22 11.58 0.37
CA LYS A 239 4.05 10.40 0.65
C LYS A 239 3.24 9.10 0.81
N PHE A 240 2.10 9.01 0.14
CA PHE A 240 1.07 7.96 0.27
C PHE A 240 0.47 7.82 1.68
N ASN A 241 0.50 8.89 2.48
CA ASN A 241 -0.31 8.99 3.69
C ASN A 241 -1.73 9.40 3.32
N VAL A 242 -2.59 8.41 3.08
CA VAL A 242 -3.97 8.64 2.64
C VAL A 242 -4.80 9.43 3.65
N MET A 243 -4.46 9.42 4.95
CA MET A 243 -5.08 10.33 5.93
C MET A 243 -4.73 11.79 5.67
N GLU A 244 -3.48 12.09 5.36
CA GLU A 244 -3.05 13.46 5.03
C GLU A 244 -3.65 13.92 3.71
N ILE A 245 -3.80 13.02 2.74
CA ILE A 245 -4.49 13.31 1.48
C ILE A 245 -5.95 13.69 1.75
N ALA A 246 -6.66 12.86 2.53
CA ALA A 246 -8.05 13.10 2.90
C ALA A 246 -8.23 14.41 3.68
N ASN A 247 -7.41 14.62 4.72
CA ASN A 247 -7.43 15.84 5.53
C ASN A 247 -7.18 17.09 4.68
N ALA A 248 -6.17 17.06 3.80
CA ALA A 248 -5.85 18.19 2.93
C ALA A 248 -6.98 18.53 1.94
N LYS A 249 -7.75 17.53 1.49
CA LYS A 249 -8.92 17.75 0.64
C LYS A 249 -10.08 18.32 1.45
N ASN A 250 -10.41 17.72 2.59
CA ASN A 250 -11.52 18.18 3.44
C ASN A 250 -11.29 19.64 3.90
N LEU A 251 -10.06 20.00 4.28
CA LEU A 251 -9.71 21.38 4.61
C LEU A 251 -9.87 22.37 3.44
N ARG A 252 -9.72 21.92 2.19
CA ARG A 252 -9.95 22.75 1.00
C ARG A 252 -11.44 22.91 0.71
N ASP A 253 -12.19 21.83 0.87
CA ASP A 253 -13.64 21.80 0.61
C ASP A 253 -14.42 22.54 1.70
N GLU A 254 -13.98 22.49 2.96
CA GLU A 254 -14.54 23.25 4.11
C GLU A 254 -14.05 24.72 4.16
N GLY A 255 -13.15 25.13 3.25
CA GLY A 255 -12.39 26.38 3.31
C GLY A 255 -12.67 27.41 2.21
N ALA A 256 -13.84 27.35 1.55
CA ALA A 256 -14.31 28.39 0.61
C ALA A 256 -15.43 29.30 1.19
N GLU A 257 -15.88 29.09 2.42
CA GLU A 257 -16.75 30.05 3.14
C GLU A 257 -16.37 30.14 4.62
N GLY A 258 -15.53 31.11 4.99
CA GLY A 258 -15.16 31.30 6.39
C GLY A 258 -14.02 32.28 6.65
N ARG A 259 -14.25 33.56 6.35
CA ARG A 259 -13.53 34.78 6.78
C ARG A 259 -12.20 34.59 7.55
N VAL A 260 -11.10 35.04 6.95
CA VAL A 260 -10.28 36.12 7.54
C VAL A 260 -9.86 37.08 6.42
N ALA A 261 -9.94 38.36 6.75
CA ALA A 261 -9.95 39.54 5.90
C ALA A 261 -8.81 39.66 4.88
N ASP A 262 -9.22 40.18 3.74
CA ASP A 262 -8.44 40.96 2.78
C ASP A 262 -7.49 41.93 3.48
N LYS A 263 -6.19 41.76 3.23
CA LYS A 263 -5.23 42.85 3.17
C LYS A 263 -4.42 42.69 1.89
N THR A 264 -5.03 43.10 0.79
CA THR A 264 -4.35 43.29 -0.47
C THR A 264 -3.60 44.63 -0.48
N LYS A 265 -2.28 44.54 -0.56
CA LYS A 265 -1.30 45.38 -1.30
C LYS A 265 -1.12 46.87 -0.95
N ASP A 266 0.15 47.22 -0.71
CA ASP A 266 0.96 48.14 -1.53
C ASP A 266 2.44 47.82 -1.24
N ALA A 267 3.21 47.23 -2.17
CA ALA A 267 3.94 47.86 -3.29
C ALA A 267 5.00 48.88 -2.83
N HIS A 268 6.30 48.55 -2.89
CA HIS A 268 7.21 48.95 -4.00
C HIS A 268 8.66 48.50 -3.74
N ALA A 269 9.38 48.23 -4.83
CA ALA A 269 10.71 47.65 -4.91
C ALA A 269 11.84 48.74 -4.78
N PRO A 270 13.14 48.38 -4.89
CA PRO A 270 14.30 49.06 -4.27
C PRO A 270 14.83 50.26 -5.07
N THR A 271 15.68 51.10 -4.47
CA THR A 271 16.73 51.86 -5.21
C THR A 271 17.76 52.56 -4.30
N SER A 272 19.04 52.27 -4.58
CA SER A 272 20.26 53.12 -4.60
C SER A 272 20.44 54.34 -3.68
N SER A 273 21.60 54.38 -3.01
CA SER A 273 22.29 55.57 -2.46
C SER A 273 22.55 56.65 -3.53
N PRO A 274 22.72 57.94 -3.15
CA PRO A 274 24.09 58.45 -2.94
C PRO A 274 24.28 59.58 -1.87
N VAL A 275 25.52 59.62 -1.34
CA VAL A 275 26.38 60.79 -1.02
C VAL A 275 25.82 62.03 -0.27
N GLY A 276 26.44 62.32 0.89
CA GLY A 276 27.10 63.63 1.13
C GLY A 276 26.62 64.51 2.29
N GLY A 277 27.51 64.77 3.27
CA GLY A 277 27.73 66.12 3.81
C GLY A 277 27.43 66.40 5.30
N ALA A 278 28.51 66.70 6.05
CA ALA A 278 28.65 67.58 7.23
C ALA A 278 27.77 67.32 8.48
N GLY A 279 28.19 67.46 9.74
CA GLY A 279 29.34 68.06 10.41
C GLY A 279 28.95 68.31 11.89
N ASN A 280 29.94 68.62 12.74
CA ASN A 280 29.91 69.06 14.16
C ASN A 280 29.89 67.97 15.25
N GLU A 281 30.98 67.83 16.04
CA GLU A 281 31.37 68.61 17.26
C GLU A 281 30.42 68.29 18.44
N GLU A 282 30.82 67.99 19.67
CA GLU A 282 31.97 68.43 20.48
C GLU A 282 32.06 67.57 21.78
N LYS A 283 33.29 67.17 22.17
CA LYS A 283 33.91 67.08 23.53
C LYS A 283 33.20 66.46 24.78
N PRO A 284 33.93 66.28 25.91
CA PRO A 284 35.37 66.44 26.20
C PRO A 284 36.14 65.14 26.49
#